data_AF-A0A2T4VG57-F1
#
_entry.id   AF-A0A2T4VG57-F1
#
_cell.length_a   1.000
_cell.length_b   1.000
_cell.length_c   1.000
_cell.angle_alpha   90.00
_cell.angle_beta   90.00
_cell.angle_gamma   90.00
#
_symmetry.space_group_name_H-M   'P 1'
#
loop_
_entity.id
_entity.type
_entity.pdbx_description
1 polymer ?
#
loop_
_entity_poly.entity_id
_entity_poly.type
_entity_poly.pdbx_seq_one_letter_code
_entity_poly.pdbx_strand_id
1 'polypeptide(L)'
;MKTPIPSTFLLAPLSAALLALGALVFPASGATPSLKGLAAATDDSKACVPKKGGNPSACKELIELEVRDVIPLVEAQTHAVVLTTPDGAMVLPIFVDESAAVAIAFRLAHLHPPQPLSQDLLGSVVTELGARVVEVRIDDLRDDIYVGRIFLEQGKRKVALEARPSDSIAMALDGQARIMVTRKVLDEAGITREEIDSLKEKSSPGVGGSGEPDVVEPMDPHQALPPPGLAPKLAPDKTDEISL
;
A
#
# COMPACT_ATOMS: atom_id res chain seq x y z
N MET A 1 57.71 50.37 16.08
CA MET A 1 57.52 50.34 14.62
C MET A 1 56.21 51.04 14.28
N LYS A 2 56.31 52.05 13.42
CA LYS A 2 55.29 52.82 12.67
C LYS A 2 53.81 52.34 12.70
N THR A 3 52.94 53.24 13.17
CA THR A 3 51.66 53.59 12.49
C THR A 3 51.99 54.42 11.21
N PRO A 4 51.07 54.86 10.30
CA PRO A 4 49.62 55.03 10.50
C PRO A 4 48.69 55.01 9.22
N ILE A 5 47.42 55.39 9.46
CA ILE A 5 46.41 56.07 8.58
C ILE A 5 45.54 55.22 7.60
N PRO A 6 44.20 55.38 7.64
CA PRO A 6 43.24 54.96 6.62
C PRO A 6 42.98 56.06 5.58
N SER A 7 42.62 55.71 4.33
CA SER A 7 42.22 56.68 3.30
C SER A 7 40.85 56.37 2.70
N THR A 8 39.97 57.34 2.90
CA THR A 8 38.75 57.62 2.16
C THR A 8 39.09 58.13 0.75
N PHE A 9 38.42 57.63 -0.29
CA PHE A 9 38.33 58.26 -1.62
C PHE A 9 36.85 58.15 -2.05
N LEU A 10 36.04 59.21 -2.01
CA LEU A 10 35.90 60.30 -2.99
C LEU A 10 35.51 59.86 -4.42
N LEU A 11 34.24 60.18 -4.73
CA LEU A 11 33.68 60.71 -5.99
C LEU A 11 33.72 59.87 -7.28
N ALA A 12 32.52 59.55 -7.81
CA ALA A 12 31.96 60.15 -9.03
C ALA A 12 30.61 59.51 -9.42
N PRO A 13 29.58 60.30 -9.80
CA PRO A 13 28.50 59.85 -10.67
C PRO A 13 28.69 60.50 -12.06
N LEU A 14 28.85 59.71 -13.12
CA LEU A 14 28.93 60.25 -14.47
C LEU A 14 28.32 59.31 -15.51
N SER A 15 27.41 59.89 -16.29
CA SER A 15 26.99 59.54 -17.66
C SER A 15 26.27 58.20 -17.86
N ALA A 16 24.98 58.19 -18.21
CA ALA A 16 24.39 58.61 -19.50
C ALA A 16 24.63 57.61 -20.63
N ALA A 17 23.61 57.49 -21.50
CA ALA A 17 23.57 56.77 -22.78
C ALA A 17 23.24 55.26 -22.67
N LEU A 18 22.40 54.65 -23.50
CA LEU A 18 21.65 55.03 -24.69
C LEU A 18 20.78 53.80 -25.06
N LEU A 19 19.62 54.02 -25.71
CA LEU A 19 19.00 53.20 -26.80
C LEU A 19 18.88 51.67 -26.61
N ALA A 20 17.75 51.00 -26.87
CA ALA A 20 17.02 51.07 -28.12
C ALA A 20 15.67 50.33 -28.04
N LEU A 21 14.77 50.79 -28.91
CA LEU A 21 13.57 50.11 -29.42
C LEU A 21 13.71 48.58 -29.54
N GLY A 22 12.65 47.88 -29.15
CA GLY A 22 12.47 46.47 -29.44
C GLY A 22 11.05 46.01 -29.14
N ALA A 23 10.05 46.67 -29.75
CA ALA A 23 8.69 46.15 -29.78
C ALA A 23 8.67 44.85 -30.60
N LEU A 24 8.58 43.71 -29.93
CA LEU A 24 8.05 42.47 -30.51
C LEU A 24 6.68 42.22 -29.90
N VAL A 25 5.71 42.87 -30.54
CA VAL A 25 4.30 42.50 -30.50
C VAL A 25 4.22 41.07 -31.01
N PHE A 26 4.08 40.11 -30.11
CA PHE A 26 3.68 38.75 -30.49
C PHE A 26 2.22 38.79 -30.94
N PRO A 27 1.91 38.43 -32.19
CA PRO A 27 0.53 38.32 -32.62
C PRO A 27 -0.10 37.11 -31.93
N ALA A 28 -1.17 37.38 -31.19
CA ALA A 28 -2.13 36.39 -30.76
C ALA A 28 -2.76 35.74 -32.01
N SER A 29 -2.35 34.51 -32.29
CA SER A 29 -3.03 33.58 -33.19
C SER A 29 -2.57 32.18 -32.73
N GLY A 30 -3.41 31.30 -32.24
CA GLY A 30 -4.79 31.04 -32.64
C GLY A 30 -4.88 29.54 -32.90
N ALA A 31 -4.66 28.73 -31.86
CA ALA A 31 -4.97 27.31 -31.83
C ALA A 31 -4.78 26.79 -30.39
N THR A 32 -5.70 27.16 -29.49
CA THR A 32 -5.94 26.35 -28.30
C THR A 32 -6.53 25.02 -28.77
N PRO A 33 -5.91 23.85 -28.55
CA PRO A 33 -6.67 22.62 -28.59
C PRO A 33 -7.66 22.70 -27.44
N SER A 34 -8.92 22.94 -27.80
CA SER A 34 -10.05 22.82 -26.91
C SER A 34 -10.12 21.37 -26.47
N LEU A 35 -9.54 21.05 -25.30
CA LEU A 35 -9.83 19.83 -24.56
C LEU A 35 -11.24 19.96 -24.00
N LYS A 36 -12.21 19.90 -24.92
CA LYS A 36 -13.63 19.80 -24.62
C LYS A 36 -13.91 18.31 -24.44
N GLY A 37 -14.12 17.92 -23.19
CA GLY A 37 -14.75 16.64 -22.87
C GLY A 37 -13.83 15.55 -22.31
N LEU A 38 -13.20 15.81 -21.16
CA LEU A 38 -13.31 14.83 -20.07
C LEU A 38 -14.36 15.40 -19.09
N ALA A 39 -15.59 15.46 -19.58
CA ALA A 39 -16.73 15.47 -18.68
C ALA A 39 -16.73 14.12 -17.96
N ALA A 40 -16.98 14.18 -16.66
CA ALA A 40 -17.13 13.04 -15.77
C ALA A 40 -17.85 11.87 -16.47
N ALA A 41 -17.15 10.76 -16.60
CA ALA A 41 -17.76 9.45 -16.53
C ALA A 41 -17.40 8.91 -15.15
N THR A 42 -18.11 9.39 -14.13
CA THR A 42 -18.39 8.53 -12.98
C THR A 42 -19.20 7.38 -13.56
N ASP A 43 -18.51 6.30 -13.87
CA ASP A 43 -19.18 5.06 -14.21
C ASP A 43 -19.82 4.55 -12.92
N ASP A 44 -21.08 4.93 -12.70
CA ASP A 44 -21.97 4.43 -11.65
C ASP A 44 -22.39 2.96 -11.91
N SER A 45 -21.53 2.17 -12.55
CA SER A 45 -21.92 0.89 -13.16
C SER A 45 -21.66 -0.32 -12.28
N LYS A 46 -21.79 -0.14 -10.95
CA LYS A 46 -22.47 -1.10 -10.07
C LYS A 46 -22.68 -0.46 -8.71
N ALA A 47 -23.79 0.27 -8.56
CA ALA A 47 -24.20 0.81 -7.27
C ALA A 47 -24.21 -0.29 -6.20
N CYS A 48 -23.59 -0.05 -5.05
CA CYS A 48 -23.63 -0.91 -3.87
C CYS A 48 -25.08 -1.34 -3.59
N VAL A 49 -25.33 -2.65 -3.52
CA VAL A 49 -26.65 -3.22 -3.23
C VAL A 49 -26.60 -3.87 -1.86
N PRO A 50 -27.30 -3.37 -0.83
CA PRO A 50 -27.35 -4.01 0.48
C PRO A 50 -28.04 -5.38 0.38
N LYS A 51 -27.68 -6.32 1.26
CA LYS A 51 -28.41 -7.60 1.39
C LYS A 51 -29.93 -7.36 1.56
N LYS A 52 -30.73 -8.32 1.11
CA LYS A 52 -32.20 -8.25 1.17
C LYS A 52 -32.67 -8.06 2.62
N GLY A 53 -33.22 -6.89 2.95
CA GLY A 53 -33.63 -6.49 4.30
C GLY A 53 -32.60 -5.66 5.09
N GLY A 54 -31.43 -5.37 4.50
CA GLY A 54 -30.40 -4.50 5.07
C GLY A 54 -30.74 -3.00 4.93
N ASN A 55 -30.13 -2.19 5.80
CA ASN A 55 -30.31 -0.75 5.78
C ASN A 55 -29.66 -0.12 4.52
N PRO A 56 -30.40 0.63 3.68
CA PRO A 56 -29.84 1.28 2.50
C PRO A 56 -28.77 2.33 2.80
N SER A 57 -28.67 2.86 4.02
CA SER A 57 -27.59 3.77 4.41
C SER A 57 -26.24 3.07 4.55
N ALA A 58 -26.20 1.74 4.71
CA ALA A 58 -24.96 0.98 4.91
C ALA A 58 -24.01 1.05 3.71
N CYS A 59 -24.53 1.35 2.51
CA CYS A 59 -23.74 1.60 1.31
C CYS A 59 -23.12 3.00 1.24
N LYS A 60 -23.57 3.94 2.08
CA LYS A 60 -23.09 5.34 2.12
C LYS A 60 -22.21 5.62 3.33
N GLU A 61 -22.42 4.89 4.42
CA GLU A 61 -21.61 4.96 5.62
C GLU A 61 -20.24 4.34 5.36
N LEU A 62 -19.19 5.13 5.61
CA LEU A 62 -17.79 4.74 5.42
C LEU A 62 -17.10 4.69 6.77
N ILE A 63 -16.37 3.60 6.99
CA ILE A 63 -15.60 3.33 8.20
C ILE A 63 -14.14 3.25 7.80
N GLU A 64 -13.28 3.92 8.55
CA GLU A 64 -11.83 3.86 8.33
C GLU A 64 -11.26 2.57 8.92
N LEU A 65 -10.33 1.95 8.20
CA LEU A 65 -9.61 0.76 8.62
C LEU A 65 -8.10 0.99 8.53
N GLU A 66 -7.36 0.25 9.35
CA GLU A 66 -5.90 0.20 9.34
C GLU A 66 -5.44 -1.21 8.98
N VAL A 67 -4.37 -1.33 8.20
CA VAL A 67 -3.74 -2.62 7.94
C VAL A 67 -2.94 -3.01 9.18
N ARG A 68 -3.31 -4.13 9.81
CA ARG A 68 -2.66 -4.60 11.03
C ARG A 68 -1.58 -5.63 10.76
N ASP A 69 -1.82 -6.56 9.85
CA ASP A 69 -0.92 -7.67 9.59
C ASP A 69 -1.14 -8.29 8.19
N VAL A 70 -0.16 -9.08 7.74
CA VAL A 70 -0.25 -9.94 6.55
C VAL A 70 0.13 -11.36 6.96
N ILE A 71 -0.86 -12.24 7.08
CA ILE A 71 -0.69 -13.59 7.61
C ILE A 71 -0.61 -14.59 6.46
N PRO A 72 0.46 -15.37 6.32
CA PRO A 72 0.51 -16.47 5.34
C PRO A 72 -0.34 -17.65 5.81
N LEU A 73 -1.19 -18.17 4.92
CA LEU A 73 -1.99 -19.38 5.12
C LEU A 73 -1.41 -20.49 4.25
N VAL A 74 -0.40 -21.18 4.78
CA VAL A 74 0.41 -22.16 4.04
C VAL A 74 -0.43 -23.28 3.43
N GLU A 75 -1.38 -23.82 4.20
CA GLU A 75 -2.26 -24.91 3.76
C GLU A 75 -3.18 -24.49 2.62
N ALA A 76 -3.66 -23.25 2.64
CA ALA A 76 -4.56 -22.69 1.63
C ALA A 76 -3.81 -21.98 0.49
N GLN A 77 -2.47 -21.97 0.50
CA GLN A 77 -1.62 -21.31 -0.49
C GLN A 77 -2.03 -19.86 -0.79
N THR A 78 -2.42 -19.12 0.26
CA THR A 78 -2.90 -17.74 0.17
C THR A 78 -2.40 -16.93 1.35
N HIS A 79 -2.65 -15.62 1.34
CA HIS A 79 -2.31 -14.71 2.43
C HIS A 79 -3.56 -13.95 2.86
N ALA A 80 -3.72 -13.69 4.15
CA ALA A 80 -4.76 -12.81 4.67
C ALA A 80 -4.14 -11.47 5.05
N VAL A 81 -4.60 -10.41 4.40
CA VAL A 81 -4.37 -9.04 4.85
C VAL A 81 -5.42 -8.75 5.91
N VAL A 82 -4.97 -8.45 7.12
CA VAL A 82 -5.83 -8.19 8.27
C VAL A 82 -6.03 -6.69 8.40
N LEU A 83 -7.24 -6.22 8.13
CA LEU A 83 -7.63 -4.83 8.37
C LEU A 83 -8.43 -4.72 9.66
N THR A 84 -8.26 -3.64 10.42
CA THR A 84 -8.98 -3.43 11.69
C THR A 84 -9.52 -2.02 11.78
N THR A 85 -10.66 -1.84 12.46
CA THR A 85 -11.07 -0.50 12.89
C THR A 85 -10.03 0.08 13.87
N PRO A 86 -9.87 1.41 13.97
CA PRO A 86 -8.88 2.02 14.87
C PRO A 86 -9.04 1.64 16.36
N ASP A 87 -10.27 1.32 16.77
CA ASP A 87 -10.58 0.84 18.13
C ASP A 87 -10.35 -0.68 18.31
N GLY A 88 -10.05 -1.41 17.22
CA GLY A 88 -9.84 -2.85 17.20
C GLY A 88 -11.11 -3.69 17.43
N ALA A 89 -12.29 -3.07 17.41
CA ALA A 89 -13.55 -3.77 17.65
C ALA A 89 -13.96 -4.72 16.51
N MET A 90 -13.60 -4.35 15.27
CA MET A 90 -13.90 -5.13 14.07
C MET A 90 -12.61 -5.45 13.31
N VAL A 91 -12.56 -6.67 12.76
CA VAL A 91 -11.48 -7.17 11.92
C VAL A 91 -12.05 -7.59 10.58
N LEU A 92 -11.47 -7.12 9.48
CA LEU A 92 -11.83 -7.52 8.11
C LEU A 92 -10.64 -8.25 7.46
N PRO A 93 -10.67 -9.58 7.33
CA PRO A 93 -9.67 -10.31 6.57
C PRO A 93 -9.96 -10.22 5.06
N ILE A 94 -8.93 -9.90 4.28
CA ILE A 94 -8.96 -9.96 2.82
C ILE A 94 -7.91 -10.94 2.32
N PHE A 95 -8.36 -11.98 1.63
CA PHE A 95 -7.47 -12.99 1.06
C PHE A 95 -6.87 -12.48 -0.26
N VAL A 96 -5.55 -12.60 -0.38
CA VAL A 96 -4.78 -12.09 -1.51
C VAL A 96 -3.76 -13.11 -1.99
N ASP A 97 -3.33 -12.92 -3.23
CA ASP A 97 -2.21 -13.66 -3.80
C ASP A 97 -0.86 -13.22 -3.19
N GLU A 98 0.18 -14.03 -3.40
CA GLU A 98 1.52 -13.79 -2.88
C GLU A 98 2.12 -12.45 -3.36
N SER A 99 1.92 -12.07 -4.62
CA SER A 99 2.49 -10.83 -5.15
C SER A 99 1.92 -9.61 -4.43
N ALA A 100 0.61 -9.58 -4.23
CA ALA A 100 -0.04 -8.53 -3.46
C ALA A 100 0.35 -8.55 -1.98
N ALA A 101 0.44 -9.73 -1.37
CA ALA A 101 0.86 -9.88 0.02
C ALA A 101 2.26 -9.28 0.26
N VAL A 102 3.22 -9.60 -0.61
CA VAL A 102 4.59 -9.08 -0.57
C VAL A 102 4.59 -7.55 -0.69
N ALA A 103 3.84 -7.00 -1.65
CA ALA A 103 3.77 -5.55 -1.85
C ALA A 103 3.24 -4.81 -0.61
N ILE A 104 2.21 -5.36 0.05
CA ILE A 104 1.63 -4.81 1.27
C ILE A 104 2.57 -4.99 2.46
N ALA A 105 3.19 -6.17 2.62
CA ALA A 105 4.07 -6.48 3.74
C ALA A 105 5.31 -5.55 3.80
N PHE A 106 5.96 -5.28 2.66
CA PHE A 106 7.06 -4.32 2.60
C PHE A 106 6.63 -2.92 3.05
N ARG A 107 5.48 -2.43 2.56
CA ARG A 107 4.94 -1.11 2.91
C ARG A 107 4.53 -1.02 4.37
N LEU A 108 3.90 -2.06 4.91
CA LEU A 108 3.52 -2.16 6.31
C LEU A 108 4.75 -2.14 7.23
N ALA A 109 5.85 -2.79 6.81
CA ALA A 109 7.12 -2.78 7.52
C ALA A 109 7.94 -1.48 7.29
N HIS A 110 7.45 -0.56 6.46
CA HIS A 110 8.19 0.63 6.01
C HIS A 110 9.56 0.30 5.40
N LEU A 111 9.64 -0.82 4.66
CA LEU A 111 10.84 -1.30 3.97
C LEU A 111 10.66 -1.18 2.46
N HIS A 112 11.79 -1.03 1.77
CA HIS A 112 11.83 -1.06 0.31
C HIS A 112 12.39 -2.40 -0.18
N PRO A 113 11.74 -3.03 -1.18
CA PRO A 113 12.27 -4.24 -1.79
C PRO A 113 13.56 -3.94 -2.58
N PRO A 114 14.42 -4.95 -2.84
CA PRO A 114 15.67 -4.76 -3.58
C PRO A 114 15.46 -4.35 -5.04
N GLN A 115 14.29 -4.66 -5.61
CA GLN A 115 13.85 -4.15 -6.90
C GLN A 115 12.42 -3.62 -6.77
N PRO A 116 12.06 -2.55 -7.52
CA PRO A 116 10.71 -2.00 -7.49
C PRO A 116 9.66 -3.04 -7.91
N LEU A 117 8.61 -3.16 -7.12
CA LEU A 117 7.41 -3.94 -7.44
C LEU A 117 6.51 -3.17 -8.40
N SER A 118 5.53 -3.85 -8.99
CA SER A 118 4.57 -3.23 -9.91
C SER A 118 3.80 -2.07 -9.26
N GLN A 119 3.48 -2.18 -7.97
CA GLN A 119 2.82 -1.13 -7.21
C GLN A 119 3.75 0.08 -6.96
N ASP A 120 5.07 -0.13 -6.85
CA ASP A 120 6.04 0.96 -6.70
C ASP A 120 6.14 1.77 -8.01
N LEU A 121 6.14 1.07 -9.15
CA LEU A 121 6.09 1.71 -10.47
C LEU A 121 4.81 2.52 -10.63
N LEU A 122 3.65 1.97 -10.25
CA LEU A 122 2.37 2.67 -10.33
C LEU A 122 2.34 3.92 -9.44
N GLY A 123 2.80 3.82 -8.19
CA GLY A 123 2.97 4.96 -7.28
C GLY A 123 3.87 6.06 -7.86
N SER A 124 4.99 5.66 -8.45
CA SER A 124 5.91 6.57 -9.15
C SER A 124 5.22 7.29 -10.33
N VAL A 125 4.50 6.54 -11.18
CA VAL A 125 3.75 7.12 -12.32
C VAL A 125 2.70 8.11 -11.84
N VAL A 126 1.93 7.80 -10.80
CA VAL A 126 0.92 8.70 -10.22
C VAL A 126 1.59 10.00 -9.75
N THR A 127 2.72 9.88 -9.04
CA THR A 127 3.46 11.02 -8.50
C THR A 127 4.07 11.90 -9.60
N GLU A 128 4.74 11.30 -10.59
CA GLU A 128 5.37 12.01 -11.72
C GLU A 128 4.34 12.74 -12.60
N LEU A 129 3.11 12.21 -12.68
CA LEU A 129 2.00 12.90 -13.35
C LEU A 129 1.38 14.01 -12.49
N GLY A 130 1.93 14.31 -11.31
CA GLY A 130 1.46 15.35 -10.40
C GLY A 130 0.16 15.02 -9.69
N ALA A 131 -0.17 13.73 -9.57
CA ALA A 131 -1.31 13.24 -8.81
C ALA A 131 -0.86 12.63 -7.48
N ARG A 132 -1.79 12.49 -6.54
CA ARG A 132 -1.58 11.78 -5.28
C ARG A 132 -2.79 10.91 -4.95
N VAL A 133 -2.55 9.76 -4.33
CA VAL A 133 -3.62 8.95 -3.73
C VAL A 133 -4.08 9.66 -2.46
N VAL A 134 -5.39 9.85 -2.29
CA VAL A 134 -5.96 10.53 -1.12
C VAL A 134 -6.83 9.64 -0.25
N GLU A 135 -7.43 8.63 -0.88
CA GLU A 135 -8.32 7.70 -0.24
C GLU A 135 -8.44 6.46 -1.10
N VAL A 136 -8.61 5.31 -0.48
CA VAL A 136 -9.07 4.10 -1.14
C VAL A 136 -10.31 3.59 -0.45
N ARG A 137 -11.19 2.94 -1.21
CA ARG A 137 -12.43 2.37 -0.71
C ARG A 137 -12.54 0.91 -1.04
N ILE A 138 -13.06 0.14 -0.11
CA ILE A 138 -13.63 -1.19 -0.34
C ILE A 138 -15.15 -0.98 -0.29
N ASP A 139 -15.75 -0.83 -1.45
CA ASP A 139 -17.12 -0.33 -1.58
C ASP A 139 -18.16 -1.44 -1.50
N ASP A 140 -17.82 -2.65 -1.97
CA ASP A 140 -18.79 -3.71 -2.13
C ASP A 140 -18.19 -5.12 -2.01
N LEU A 141 -19.06 -6.08 -1.74
CA LEU A 141 -18.79 -7.51 -1.73
C LEU A 141 -19.93 -8.21 -2.46
N ARG A 142 -19.59 -8.94 -3.54
CA ARG A 142 -20.56 -9.67 -4.37
C ARG A 142 -19.96 -10.99 -4.79
N ASP A 143 -20.69 -12.08 -4.57
CA ASP A 143 -20.23 -13.42 -4.93
C ASP A 143 -18.82 -13.71 -4.39
N ASP A 144 -18.57 -13.31 -3.13
CA ASP A 144 -17.29 -13.40 -2.42
C ASP A 144 -16.12 -12.61 -3.07
N ILE A 145 -16.43 -11.71 -4.01
CA ILE A 145 -15.47 -10.82 -4.66
C ILE A 145 -15.66 -9.40 -4.13
N TYR A 146 -14.62 -8.89 -3.50
CA TYR A 146 -14.56 -7.50 -3.07
C TYR A 146 -14.33 -6.54 -4.23
N VAL A 147 -14.99 -5.39 -4.21
CA VAL A 147 -14.86 -4.31 -5.18
C VAL A 147 -14.27 -3.08 -4.48
N GLY A 148 -13.25 -2.47 -5.07
CA GLY A 148 -12.60 -1.30 -4.53
C GLY A 148 -12.37 -0.18 -5.54
N ARG A 149 -12.05 1.00 -5.00
CA ARG A 149 -11.72 2.19 -5.77
C ARG A 149 -10.56 2.95 -5.14
N ILE A 150 -9.72 3.53 -5.99
CA ILE A 150 -8.65 4.46 -5.61
C ILE A 150 -9.08 5.86 -6.00
N PHE A 151 -9.03 6.78 -5.05
CA PHE A 151 -9.31 8.19 -5.28
C PHE A 151 -7.98 8.96 -5.36
N LEU A 152 -7.78 9.62 -6.49
CA LEU A 152 -6.62 10.44 -6.80
C LEU A 152 -7.01 11.92 -6.85
N GLU A 153 -6.11 12.78 -6.39
CA GLU A 153 -6.18 14.22 -6.59
C GLU A 153 -5.02 14.68 -7.48
N GLN A 154 -5.33 15.43 -8.54
CA GLN A 154 -4.37 16.09 -9.42
C GLN A 154 -4.76 17.55 -9.58
N GLY A 155 -4.13 18.43 -8.78
CA GLY A 155 -4.55 19.82 -8.66
C GLY A 155 -6.00 19.94 -8.17
N LYS A 156 -6.89 20.51 -8.99
CA LYS A 156 -8.33 20.63 -8.67
C LYS A 156 -9.17 19.43 -9.14
N ARG A 157 -8.57 18.49 -9.87
CA ARG A 157 -9.27 17.35 -10.46
C ARG A 157 -9.24 16.19 -9.48
N LYS A 158 -10.42 15.60 -9.24
CA LYS A 158 -10.58 14.34 -8.51
C LYS A 158 -10.86 13.23 -9.51
N VAL A 159 -10.14 12.13 -9.41
CA VAL A 159 -10.30 10.95 -10.26
C VAL A 159 -10.56 9.75 -9.37
N ALA A 160 -11.54 8.93 -9.72
CA ALA A 160 -11.77 7.64 -9.09
C ALA A 160 -11.44 6.55 -10.10
N LEU A 161 -10.64 5.58 -9.70
CA LEU A 161 -10.26 4.43 -10.52
C LEU A 161 -10.77 3.16 -9.83
N GLU A 162 -11.40 2.28 -10.57
CA GLU A 162 -11.69 0.93 -10.07
C GLU A 162 -10.38 0.15 -9.93
N ALA A 163 -10.25 -0.55 -8.80
CA ALA A 163 -9.06 -1.35 -8.51
C ALA A 163 -9.42 -2.49 -7.56
N ARG A 164 -8.64 -3.57 -7.60
CA ARG A 164 -8.75 -4.63 -6.59
C ARG A 164 -8.43 -4.04 -5.22
N PRO A 165 -9.09 -4.50 -4.14
CA PRO A 165 -8.78 -4.04 -2.79
C PRO A 165 -7.30 -4.18 -2.42
N SER A 166 -6.65 -5.27 -2.82
CA SER A 166 -5.24 -5.51 -2.53
C SER A 166 -4.31 -4.46 -3.14
N ASP A 167 -4.50 -4.13 -4.42
CA ASP A 167 -3.76 -3.06 -5.10
C ASP A 167 -4.07 -1.70 -4.47
N SER A 168 -5.33 -1.47 -4.12
CA SER A 168 -5.78 -0.23 -3.47
C SER A 168 -5.12 -0.04 -2.10
N ILE A 169 -5.08 -1.08 -1.28
CA ILE A 169 -4.43 -1.07 0.03
C ILE A 169 -2.93 -0.79 -0.10
N ALA A 170 -2.24 -1.44 -1.05
CA ALA A 170 -0.81 -1.18 -1.29
C ALA A 170 -0.55 0.28 -1.70
N MET A 171 -1.37 0.84 -2.60
CA MET A 171 -1.27 2.25 -3.01
C MET A 171 -1.58 3.20 -1.84
N ALA A 172 -2.49 2.83 -0.95
CA ALA A 172 -2.84 3.65 0.22
C ALA A 172 -1.72 3.69 1.26
N LEU A 173 -1.08 2.56 1.55
CA LEU A 173 0.04 2.50 2.48
C LEU A 173 1.24 3.33 1.97
N ASP A 174 1.51 3.30 0.67
CA ASP A 174 2.59 4.06 0.03
C ASP A 174 2.31 5.57 0.06
N GLY A 175 1.09 5.96 -0.33
CA GLY A 175 0.65 7.36 -0.37
C GLY A 175 0.18 7.93 0.97
N GLN A 176 0.25 7.14 2.05
CA GLN A 176 -0.32 7.47 3.37
C GLN A 176 -1.79 7.94 3.28
N ALA A 177 -2.56 7.29 2.41
CA ALA A 177 -3.95 7.60 2.15
C ALA A 177 -4.86 6.80 3.09
N ARG A 178 -6.06 7.33 3.32
CA ARG A 178 -7.07 6.67 4.15
C ARG A 178 -7.60 5.42 3.47
N ILE A 179 -7.75 4.34 4.23
CA ILE A 179 -8.40 3.10 3.78
C ILE A 179 -9.80 3.08 4.37
N MET A 180 -10.81 3.16 3.51
CA MET A 180 -12.20 3.20 3.91
C MET A 180 -12.92 1.93 3.46
N VAL A 181 -13.90 1.48 4.23
CA VAL A 181 -14.80 0.39 3.86
C VAL A 181 -16.24 0.84 4.02
N THR A 182 -17.15 0.37 3.18
CA THR A 182 -18.58 0.60 3.43
C THR A 182 -19.04 -0.22 4.63
N ARG A 183 -19.96 0.36 5.42
CA ARG A 183 -20.59 -0.36 6.54
C ARG A 183 -21.16 -1.69 6.09
N LYS A 184 -21.75 -1.74 4.89
CA LYS A 184 -22.24 -2.96 4.24
C LYS A 184 -21.17 -4.06 4.19
N VAL A 185 -19.99 -3.78 3.63
CA VAL A 185 -18.91 -4.79 3.52
C VAL A 185 -18.46 -5.25 4.90
N LEU A 186 -18.32 -4.31 5.85
CA LEU A 186 -17.91 -4.64 7.21
C LEU A 186 -18.97 -5.46 7.96
N ASP A 187 -20.26 -5.26 7.68
CA ASP A 187 -21.35 -6.09 8.24
C ASP A 187 -21.38 -7.50 7.65
N GLU A 188 -20.97 -7.65 6.39
CA GLU A 188 -21.06 -8.92 5.68
C GLU A 188 -19.85 -9.84 5.88
N ALA A 189 -18.66 -9.26 6.04
CA ALA A 189 -17.41 -10.02 6.14
C ALA A 189 -16.50 -9.59 7.30
N GLY A 190 -16.88 -8.55 8.05
CA GLY A 190 -16.17 -8.18 9.27
C GLY A 190 -16.46 -9.16 10.40
N ILE A 191 -15.44 -9.42 11.21
CA ILE A 191 -15.47 -10.29 12.38
C ILE A 191 -15.32 -9.40 13.61
N THR A 192 -16.26 -9.54 14.55
CA THR A 192 -16.21 -8.81 15.83
C THR A 192 -15.13 -9.37 16.75
N ARG A 193 -14.65 -8.55 17.67
CA ARG A 193 -13.68 -9.01 18.67
C ARG A 193 -14.24 -10.15 19.53
N GLU A 194 -15.52 -10.06 19.87
CA GLU A 194 -16.24 -11.06 20.66
C GLU A 194 -16.30 -12.41 19.94
N GLU A 195 -16.53 -12.42 18.62
CA GLU A 195 -16.50 -13.64 17.81
C GLU A 195 -15.11 -14.29 17.84
N ILE A 196 -14.05 -13.50 17.66
CA ILE A 196 -12.66 -13.98 17.70
C ILE A 196 -12.35 -14.63 19.06
N ASP A 197 -12.73 -13.97 20.16
CA ASP A 197 -12.44 -14.47 21.51
C ASP A 197 -13.26 -15.74 21.82
N SER A 198 -14.51 -15.82 21.36
CA SER A 198 -15.34 -17.03 21.51
C SER A 198 -14.80 -18.25 20.75
N LEU A 199 -14.10 -18.04 19.63
CA LEU A 199 -13.46 -19.10 18.86
C LEU A 199 -12.20 -19.62 19.56
N LYS A 200 -11.43 -18.73 20.20
CA LYS A 200 -10.23 -19.11 20.96
C LYS A 200 -10.58 -20.02 22.15
N GLU A 201 -11.62 -19.69 22.90
CA GLU A 201 -12.06 -20.50 24.06
C GLU A 201 -12.47 -21.92 23.67
N LYS A 202 -13.11 -22.10 22.50
CA LYS A 202 -13.50 -23.43 21.99
C LYS A 202 -12.32 -24.25 21.47
N SER A 203 -11.24 -23.59 21.07
CA SER A 203 -10.03 -24.22 20.54
C SER A 203 -8.97 -24.57 21.58
N SER A 204 -9.18 -24.26 22.87
CA SER A 204 -8.26 -24.67 23.95
C SER A 204 -8.54 -26.13 24.34
N PRO A 205 -7.69 -27.12 23.99
CA PRO A 205 -7.81 -28.45 24.53
C PRO A 205 -7.47 -28.39 26.02
N GLY A 206 -8.27 -29.03 26.87
CA GLY A 206 -7.92 -29.19 28.27
C GLY A 206 -6.53 -29.81 28.42
N VAL A 207 -5.58 -29.04 28.96
CA VAL A 207 -4.29 -29.54 29.41
C VAL A 207 -4.56 -30.46 30.59
N GLY A 208 -4.54 -31.77 30.33
CA GLY A 208 -4.53 -32.82 31.34
C GLY A 208 -3.30 -33.70 31.11
N GLY A 209 -2.45 -33.78 32.13
CA GLY A 209 -1.39 -34.79 32.18
C GLY A 209 -0.03 -34.22 32.57
N SER A 210 0.23 -34.22 33.88
CA SER A 210 1.55 -34.07 34.49
C SER A 210 2.55 -35.04 33.85
N GLY A 211 3.58 -34.51 33.19
CA GLY A 211 4.84 -35.19 32.94
C GLY A 211 5.94 -34.41 33.65
N GLU A 212 6.67 -35.09 34.53
CA GLU A 212 7.86 -34.57 35.22
C GLU A 212 8.90 -33.99 34.23
N PRO A 213 9.68 -32.98 34.65
CA PRO A 213 10.71 -32.42 33.78
C PRO A 213 11.94 -33.32 33.76
N ASP A 214 12.22 -33.93 32.60
CA ASP A 214 13.55 -34.45 32.31
C ASP A 214 14.53 -33.27 32.23
N VAL A 215 15.57 -33.34 33.06
CA VAL A 215 16.67 -32.38 33.12
C VAL A 215 17.47 -32.48 31.82
N VAL A 216 17.44 -31.42 31.01
CA VAL A 216 18.35 -31.27 29.86
C VAL A 216 19.55 -30.45 30.31
N GLU A 217 20.74 -31.04 30.26
CA GLU A 217 22.01 -30.35 30.55
C GLU A 217 22.25 -29.15 29.61
N PRO A 218 22.98 -28.11 30.04
CA PRO A 218 23.22 -26.93 29.21
C PRO A 218 24.15 -27.23 28.03
N MET A 219 23.75 -26.80 26.83
CA MET A 219 24.58 -26.80 25.63
C MET A 219 25.76 -25.80 25.72
N ASP A 220 26.94 -26.28 25.33
CA ASP A 220 28.19 -25.53 25.16
C ASP A 220 28.07 -24.42 24.08
N PRO A 221 28.50 -23.16 24.33
CA PRO A 221 28.34 -22.05 23.39
C PRO A 221 29.31 -22.04 22.19
N HIS A 222 30.13 -23.08 21.98
CA HIS A 222 31.08 -23.13 20.87
C HIS A 222 30.71 -24.16 19.78
N GLN A 223 29.61 -23.93 19.07
CA GLN A 223 29.46 -24.41 17.69
C GLN A 223 29.15 -23.24 16.76
N ALA A 224 30.21 -22.80 16.09
CA ALA A 224 30.15 -21.77 15.06
C ALA A 224 29.30 -22.25 13.87
N LEU A 225 28.39 -21.38 13.41
CA LEU A 225 27.72 -21.52 12.12
C LEU A 225 28.77 -21.65 11.00
N PRO A 226 28.62 -22.57 10.03
CA PRO A 226 29.50 -22.60 8.88
C PRO A 226 29.27 -21.33 8.02
N PRO A 227 30.33 -20.74 7.44
CA PRO A 227 30.20 -19.53 6.64
C PRO A 227 29.40 -19.78 5.36
N PRO A 228 28.64 -18.79 4.86
CA PRO A 228 27.82 -18.94 3.66
C PRO A 228 28.69 -18.99 2.40
N GLY A 229 28.47 -19.98 1.52
CA GLY A 229 29.10 -19.97 0.20
C GLY A 229 29.43 -21.30 -0.50
N LEU A 230 28.79 -22.43 -0.18
CA LEU A 230 28.96 -23.65 -1.00
C LEU A 230 27.61 -24.17 -1.49
N ALA A 231 27.43 -24.18 -2.81
CA ALA A 231 26.31 -24.85 -3.47
C ALA A 231 26.33 -26.36 -3.15
N PRO A 232 25.17 -27.04 -3.11
CA PRO A 232 25.13 -28.49 -2.93
C PRO A 232 25.77 -29.20 -4.13
N LYS A 233 26.74 -30.09 -3.88
CA LYS A 233 27.23 -31.02 -4.89
C LYS A 233 26.11 -31.98 -5.29
N LEU A 234 25.77 -31.97 -6.57
CA LEU A 234 24.93 -32.96 -7.23
C LEU A 234 25.55 -34.36 -7.02
N ALA A 235 24.82 -35.26 -6.37
CA ALA A 235 25.22 -36.67 -6.26
C ALA A 235 25.04 -37.37 -7.63
N PRO A 236 25.90 -38.33 -7.99
CA PRO A 236 25.80 -39.02 -9.26
C PRO A 236 24.59 -39.96 -9.30
N ASP A 237 23.86 -39.82 -10.40
CA ASP A 237 22.75 -40.65 -10.86
C ASP A 237 23.13 -42.14 -10.88
N LYS A 238 22.29 -42.97 -10.28
CA LYS A 238 22.48 -44.43 -10.24
C LYS A 238 21.59 -45.00 -11.34
N THR A 239 22.19 -45.23 -12.50
CA THR A 239 21.63 -46.04 -13.59
C THR A 239 21.21 -47.40 -13.05
N ASP A 240 19.90 -47.64 -12.99
CA ASP A 240 19.35 -48.99 -12.90
C ASP A 240 19.33 -49.60 -14.30
N GLU A 241 20.10 -50.69 -14.44
CA GLU A 241 20.04 -51.62 -15.56
C GLU A 241 18.64 -52.22 -15.67
N ILE A 242 18.03 -52.13 -16.85
CA ILE A 242 16.99 -53.07 -17.28
C ILE A 242 17.65 -54.00 -18.30
N SER A 243 17.95 -55.22 -17.85
CA SER A 243 18.28 -56.35 -18.71
C SER A 243 16.99 -57.02 -19.18
N LEU A 244 16.85 -57.10 -20.52
CA LEU A 244 16.07 -58.04 -21.35
C LEU A 244 14.61 -58.36 -20.98
#